data_AF-J8AN60-F1
#
_entry.id   AF-J8AN60-F1
#
_cell.length_a   1.000
_cell.length_b   1.000
_cell.length_c   1.000
_cell.angle_alpha   90.00
_cell.angle_beta   90.00
_cell.angle_gamma   90.00
#
_symmetry.space_group_name_H-M   'P 1'
#
loop_
_entity.id
_entity.type
_entity.pdbx_description
1 polymer ?
#
loop_
_entity_poly.entity_id
_entity_poly.type
_entity_poly.pdbx_seq_one_letter_code
_entity_poly.pdbx_strand_id
1 'polypeptide(L)'
;MKDALKEKTEQALSPKQVNGETGVDYKVLQKRGSYDGTTLVRIQQTYEGKEVYGHQLTAHVDKKGVIKSVSGDSAQNLNQENFKKPSNLSEEAAKQYIYTKYGSDINYISEPEVKEVIFVDENNGQANNAYQVTFAAATPKYVSGTYLVNAQNGDMLKNMVQESNLKASENLVGALKESKKSNLTSLTGTGKDDLGISRTFGISKQSNGKYALADYTKGQGIETYDVNYRDITKEESYYPGTLATSTSTTFNDPKAVSAHYLATKVFDFYKDNYKRNSFDNKGQKVVSVVHAWDSEDTNDPKNWQNALSANNGSMLVYGDPIVKAYDVAGHEFTHAVTSSESNLEY
;
A
#
# COMPACT_ATOMS: atom_id res chain seq x y z
N MET A 1 55.27 -4.94 -9.66
CA MET A 1 54.62 -6.20 -10.08
C MET A 1 53.46 -5.82 -10.98
N LYS A 2 53.58 -6.06 -12.29
CA LYS A 2 52.54 -5.81 -13.29
C LYS A 2 51.53 -6.96 -13.27
N ASP A 3 50.24 -6.60 -13.35
CA ASP A 3 49.08 -7.33 -13.86
C ASP A 3 49.11 -8.86 -13.91
N ALA A 4 48.27 -9.49 -13.06
CA ALA A 4 47.67 -10.78 -13.34
C ALA A 4 46.40 -11.04 -12.49
N LEU A 5 45.48 -10.07 -12.40
CA LEU A 5 44.09 -10.32 -11.97
C LEU A 5 43.13 -9.48 -12.83
N LYS A 6 43.24 -9.64 -14.15
CA LYS A 6 42.06 -9.56 -15.03
C LYS A 6 41.32 -10.89 -14.93
N GLU A 7 40.89 -11.25 -13.72
CA GLU A 7 39.74 -12.14 -13.63
C GLU A 7 38.54 -11.30 -14.09
N LYS A 8 37.66 -11.92 -14.88
CA LYS A 8 36.36 -11.37 -15.21
C LYS A 8 35.63 -11.12 -13.88
N THR A 9 35.79 -9.94 -13.30
CA THR A 9 34.70 -9.33 -12.55
C THR A 9 33.61 -9.12 -13.59
N GLU A 10 32.71 -10.10 -13.72
CA GLU A 10 31.34 -9.74 -14.04
C GLU A 10 31.00 -8.67 -13.02
N GLN A 11 31.04 -7.41 -13.46
CA GLN A 11 30.77 -6.28 -12.61
C GLN A 11 29.35 -6.52 -12.10
N ALA A 12 29.20 -6.91 -10.84
CA ALA A 12 27.88 -7.17 -10.25
C ALA A 12 27.00 -5.91 -10.28
N LEU A 13 27.63 -4.76 -10.52
CA LEU A 13 27.04 -3.45 -10.68
C LEU A 13 27.30 -2.95 -12.11
N SER A 14 26.24 -2.55 -12.79
CA SER A 14 26.32 -1.81 -14.06
C SER A 14 26.78 -0.35 -13.81
N PRO A 15 27.27 0.37 -14.85
CA PRO A 15 27.60 1.79 -14.73
C PRO A 15 26.44 2.66 -14.23
N LYS A 16 25.18 2.27 -14.48
CA LYS A 16 24.00 2.99 -13.98
C LYS A 16 23.80 2.87 -12.47
N GLN A 17 24.42 1.86 -11.86
CA GLN A 17 24.27 1.55 -10.42
C GLN A 17 25.37 2.16 -9.56
N VAL A 18 26.32 2.86 -10.17
CA VAL A 18 27.46 3.46 -9.49
C VAL A 18 27.47 4.95 -9.81
N ASN A 19 27.63 5.77 -8.78
CA ASN A 19 27.98 7.18 -8.93
C ASN A 19 29.14 7.50 -7.99
N GLY A 20 30.23 8.04 -8.55
CA GLY A 20 31.45 8.41 -7.83
C GLY A 20 31.68 9.92 -7.72
N GLU A 21 30.67 10.74 -8.00
CA GLU A 21 30.72 12.18 -7.81
C GLU A 21 30.88 12.53 -6.33
N THR A 22 31.70 13.55 -6.05
CA THR A 22 31.88 14.08 -4.70
C THR A 22 30.53 14.51 -4.12
N GLY A 23 30.27 14.13 -2.87
CA GLY A 23 29.01 14.44 -2.17
C GLY A 23 27.92 13.40 -2.39
N VAL A 24 28.09 12.44 -3.32
CA VAL A 24 27.18 11.29 -3.45
C VAL A 24 27.51 10.25 -2.40
N ASP A 25 26.48 9.86 -1.65
CA ASP A 25 26.54 8.83 -0.62
C ASP A 25 25.36 7.86 -0.75
N TYR A 26 25.42 6.75 -0.01
CA TYR A 26 24.42 5.71 -0.03
C TYR A 26 24.03 5.31 1.40
N LYS A 27 22.77 5.57 1.76
CA LYS A 27 22.23 5.29 3.08
C LYS A 27 21.38 4.01 3.06
N VAL A 28 21.74 3.03 3.89
CA VAL A 28 20.91 1.82 4.06
C VAL A 28 19.60 2.22 4.75
N LEU A 29 18.47 2.02 4.06
CA LEU A 29 17.13 2.27 4.60
C LEU A 29 16.56 1.04 5.27
N GLN A 30 16.79 -0.14 4.69
CA GLN A 30 16.16 -1.37 5.13
C GLN A 30 17.09 -2.57 4.93
N LYS A 31 17.08 -3.49 5.90
CA LYS A 31 17.69 -4.80 5.80
C LYS A 31 16.69 -5.84 6.28
N ARG A 32 16.35 -6.81 5.42
CA ARG A 32 15.44 -7.90 5.80
C ARG A 32 15.76 -9.20 5.07
N GLY A 33 15.26 -10.31 5.58
CA GLY A 33 15.26 -11.57 4.84
C GLY A 33 14.47 -11.44 3.54
N SER A 34 15.02 -12.01 2.47
CA SER A 34 14.38 -12.18 1.17
C SER A 34 13.87 -13.61 0.99
N TYR A 35 12.90 -13.79 0.10
CA TYR A 35 12.25 -15.07 -0.16
C TYR A 35 13.16 -16.07 -0.89
N ASP A 36 14.19 -15.59 -1.57
CA ASP A 36 15.25 -16.40 -2.21
C ASP A 36 16.33 -16.87 -1.22
N GLY A 37 16.15 -16.65 0.09
CA GLY A 37 17.09 -17.02 1.13
C GLY A 37 18.29 -16.07 1.30
N THR A 38 18.32 -14.98 0.53
CA THR A 38 19.28 -13.88 0.72
C THR A 38 18.75 -12.85 1.72
N THR A 39 19.56 -11.84 2.02
CA THR A 39 19.15 -10.63 2.72
C THR A 39 18.94 -9.53 1.69
N LEU A 40 17.73 -9.00 1.60
CA LEU A 40 17.43 -7.81 0.82
C LEU A 40 17.88 -6.56 1.59
N VAL A 41 18.67 -5.72 0.93
CA VAL A 41 19.17 -4.44 1.44
C VAL A 41 18.68 -3.33 0.52
N ARG A 42 17.82 -2.43 1.02
CA ARG A 42 17.42 -1.22 0.29
C ARG A 42 18.32 -0.06 0.70
N ILE A 43 18.83 0.64 -0.30
CA ILE A 43 19.86 1.66 -0.18
C ILE A 43 19.37 2.90 -0.94
N GLN A 44 19.28 4.02 -0.24
CA GLN A 44 18.88 5.31 -0.81
C GLN A 44 20.12 6.09 -1.22
N GLN A 45 20.16 6.58 -2.46
CA GLN A 45 21.18 7.53 -2.86
C GLN A 45 20.92 8.89 -2.20
N THR A 46 21.97 9.52 -1.70
CA THR A 46 21.94 10.89 -1.20
C THR A 46 23.01 11.73 -1.92
N TYR A 47 22.79 13.03 -2.03
CA TYR A 47 23.81 13.99 -2.46
C TYR A 47 23.85 15.16 -1.49
N GLU A 48 25.05 15.44 -0.94
CA GLU A 48 25.28 16.42 0.13
C GLU A 48 24.33 16.20 1.33
N GLY A 49 24.08 14.93 1.66
CA GLY A 49 23.19 14.50 2.74
C GLY A 49 21.68 14.54 2.44
N LYS A 50 21.25 15.12 1.31
CA LYS A 50 19.83 15.13 0.88
C LYS A 50 19.51 13.90 0.05
N GLU A 51 18.31 13.35 0.21
CA GLU A 51 17.89 12.17 -0.58
C GLU A 51 17.63 12.52 -2.04
N VAL A 52 18.11 11.68 -2.95
CA VAL A 52 17.78 11.77 -4.37
C VAL A 52 16.52 10.96 -4.63
N TYR A 53 15.41 11.65 -4.82
CA TYR A 53 14.10 11.05 -4.99
C TYR A 53 14.08 10.07 -6.17
N GLY A 54 13.47 8.90 -5.97
CA GLY A 54 13.36 7.85 -7.00
C GLY A 54 14.63 7.01 -7.23
N HIS A 55 15.78 7.40 -6.68
CA HIS A 55 17.05 6.72 -6.91
C HIS A 55 17.47 5.85 -5.72
N GLN A 56 16.97 4.61 -5.73
CA GLN A 56 17.30 3.58 -4.75
C GLN A 56 17.95 2.37 -5.42
N LEU A 57 18.90 1.75 -4.72
CA LEU A 57 19.45 0.45 -5.06
C LEU A 57 18.88 -0.60 -4.11
N THR A 58 18.56 -1.77 -4.65
CA THR A 58 18.20 -2.95 -3.86
C THR A 58 19.21 -4.05 -4.15
N ALA A 59 19.88 -4.53 -3.10
CA ALA A 59 20.87 -5.60 -3.19
C ALA A 59 20.37 -6.86 -2.49
N HIS A 60 20.56 -8.01 -3.13
CA HIS A 60 20.37 -9.32 -2.51
C HIS A 60 21.72 -9.87 -2.06
N VAL A 61 21.89 -10.07 -0.75
CA VAL A 61 23.17 -10.46 -0.14
C VAL A 61 23.04 -11.82 0.52
N ASP A 62 23.85 -12.79 0.11
CA ASP A 62 23.81 -14.13 0.71
C ASP A 62 24.34 -14.15 2.16
N LYS A 63 24.21 -15.31 2.83
CA LYS A 63 24.63 -15.50 4.22
C LYS A 63 26.14 -15.31 4.46
N LYS A 64 26.97 -15.33 3.42
CA LYS A 64 28.41 -15.11 3.49
C LYS A 64 28.79 -13.64 3.22
N GLY A 65 27.80 -12.77 2.98
CA GLY A 65 28.02 -11.36 2.64
C GLY A 65 28.27 -11.11 1.15
N VAL A 66 28.03 -12.10 0.28
CA VAL A 66 28.24 -11.94 -1.17
C VAL A 66 26.98 -11.32 -1.80
N ILE A 67 27.16 -10.21 -2.53
CA ILE A 67 26.09 -9.60 -3.32
C ILE A 67 25.79 -10.48 -4.53
N LYS A 68 24.55 -10.98 -4.61
CA LYS A 68 24.06 -11.88 -5.66
C LYS A 68 23.44 -11.12 -6.83
N SER A 69 22.76 -10.02 -6.52
CA SER A 69 22.19 -9.11 -7.52
C SER A 69 22.02 -7.73 -6.92
N VAL A 70 22.01 -6.72 -7.80
CA VAL A 70 21.62 -5.35 -7.48
C VAL A 70 20.67 -4.87 -8.55
N SER A 71 19.59 -4.20 -8.15
CA SER A 71 18.59 -3.59 -9.02
C SER A 71 18.35 -2.13 -8.63
N GLY A 72 17.82 -1.35 -9.57
CA GLY A 72 17.66 0.10 -9.45
C GLY A 72 18.83 0.86 -10.07
N ASP A 73 18.67 2.18 -10.19
CA ASP A 73 19.63 3.08 -10.83
C ASP A 73 20.03 4.21 -9.87
N SER A 74 21.30 4.57 -9.92
CA SER A 74 21.84 5.75 -9.25
C SER A 74 21.76 6.94 -10.21
N ALA A 75 21.16 8.04 -9.77
CA ALA A 75 21.19 9.31 -10.48
C ALA A 75 22.62 9.72 -10.77
N GLN A 76 22.82 10.37 -11.91
CA GLN A 76 24.10 10.89 -12.39
C GLN A 76 23.99 12.41 -12.57
N ASN A 77 25.14 13.08 -12.70
CA ASN A 77 25.27 14.51 -12.90
C ASN A 77 24.62 15.33 -11.77
N LEU A 78 24.88 15.00 -10.51
CA LEU A 78 24.34 15.71 -9.35
C LEU A 78 25.17 16.95 -8.98
N ASN A 79 26.41 17.05 -9.48
CA ASN A 79 27.31 18.18 -9.28
C ASN A 79 27.00 19.46 -10.11
N GLN A 80 25.74 19.66 -10.51
CA GLN A 80 25.32 20.80 -11.33
C GLN A 80 25.29 22.12 -10.54
N GLU A 81 25.94 23.17 -11.07
CA GLU A 81 25.96 24.52 -10.47
C GLU A 81 24.55 25.10 -10.25
N ASN A 82 23.60 24.81 -11.13
CA ASN A 82 22.23 25.32 -11.06
C ASN A 82 21.45 24.83 -9.82
N PHE A 83 21.84 23.69 -9.26
CA PHE A 83 21.22 23.06 -8.09
C PHE A 83 21.76 23.64 -6.75
N LYS A 84 22.92 24.31 -6.74
CA LYS A 84 23.51 24.91 -5.52
C LYS A 84 22.76 26.14 -4.99
N LYS A 85 21.76 26.64 -5.71
CA LYS A 85 20.95 27.77 -5.24
C LYS A 85 20.07 27.33 -4.07
N PRO A 86 19.97 28.15 -3.00
CA PRO A 86 19.18 27.82 -1.83
C PRO A 86 17.69 27.71 -2.16
N SER A 87 17.00 26.87 -1.40
CA SER A 87 15.54 26.75 -1.43
C SER A 87 14.92 28.08 -0.97
N ASN A 88 14.07 28.67 -1.80
CA ASN A 88 13.38 29.94 -1.52
C ASN A 88 11.90 29.75 -1.18
N LEU A 89 11.36 28.56 -1.45
CA LEU A 89 9.98 28.18 -1.15
C LEU A 89 9.89 27.63 0.27
N SER A 90 8.87 28.04 1.03
CA SER A 90 8.59 27.44 2.35
C SER A 90 7.84 26.11 2.21
N GLU A 91 7.85 25.29 3.26
CA GLU A 91 7.10 24.03 3.28
C GLU A 91 5.58 24.27 3.14
N GLU A 92 5.05 25.35 3.72
CA GLU A 92 3.65 25.74 3.60
C GLU A 92 3.29 26.17 2.18
N ALA A 93 4.23 26.83 1.49
CA ALA A 93 4.07 27.20 0.09
C ALA A 93 4.08 25.94 -0.81
N ALA A 94 4.87 24.92 -0.47
CA ALA A 94 4.84 23.63 -1.17
C ALA A 94 3.49 22.91 -1.05
N LYS A 95 2.76 23.09 0.06
CA LYS A 95 1.41 22.52 0.29
C LYS A 95 0.30 23.23 -0.50
N GLN A 96 0.55 24.43 -1.04
CA GLN A 96 -0.49 25.26 -1.68
C GLN A 96 -1.16 24.60 -2.89
N TYR A 97 -0.46 23.68 -3.57
CA TYR A 97 -1.04 22.91 -4.66
C TYR A 97 -2.31 22.17 -4.22
N ILE A 98 -2.31 21.57 -3.02
CA ILE A 98 -3.43 20.80 -2.50
C ILE A 98 -4.67 21.70 -2.36
N TYR A 99 -4.51 22.86 -1.71
CA TYR A 99 -5.62 23.79 -1.50
C TYR A 99 -6.11 24.46 -2.79
N THR A 100 -5.19 24.73 -3.72
CA THR A 100 -5.56 25.30 -5.03
C THR A 100 -6.41 24.35 -5.85
N LYS A 101 -6.11 23.04 -5.78
CA LYS A 101 -6.80 22.03 -6.58
C LYS A 101 -8.08 21.50 -5.92
N TYR A 102 -8.05 21.26 -4.60
CA TYR A 102 -9.13 20.59 -3.88
C TYR A 102 -9.97 21.53 -3.00
N GLY A 103 -9.59 22.82 -2.91
CA GLY A 103 -10.24 23.81 -2.06
C GLY A 103 -9.64 23.87 -0.65
N SER A 104 -10.13 24.78 0.19
CA SER A 104 -9.66 24.93 1.59
C SER A 104 -10.26 23.91 2.55
N ASP A 105 -11.44 23.38 2.22
CA ASP A 105 -12.22 22.50 3.10
C ASP A 105 -11.77 21.06 2.91
N ILE A 106 -10.53 20.77 3.36
CA ILE A 106 -9.88 19.47 3.19
C ILE A 106 -9.90 18.61 4.44
N ASN A 107 -10.46 17.40 4.31
CA ASN A 107 -10.41 16.37 5.34
C ASN A 107 -9.22 15.43 5.07
N TYR A 108 -8.12 15.62 5.80
CA TYR A 108 -6.92 14.80 5.64
C TYR A 108 -7.06 13.47 6.39
N ILE A 109 -6.87 12.37 5.66
CA ILE A 109 -6.67 11.04 6.25
C ILE A 109 -5.22 10.91 6.74
N SER A 110 -4.29 11.46 5.95
CA SER A 110 -2.89 11.66 6.31
C SER A 110 -2.52 13.10 6.01
N GLU A 111 -2.16 13.83 7.05
CA GLU A 111 -1.66 15.20 6.94
C GLU A 111 -0.50 15.27 5.93
N PRO A 112 -0.38 16.37 5.16
CA PRO A 112 0.71 16.52 4.19
C PRO A 112 2.07 16.51 4.87
N GLU A 113 2.83 15.45 4.62
CA GLU A 113 4.24 15.34 4.99
C GLU A 113 5.07 16.00 3.90
N VAL A 114 5.93 16.95 4.29
CA VAL A 114 6.83 17.66 3.37
C VAL A 114 8.25 17.22 3.68
N LYS A 115 8.97 16.79 2.64
CA LYS A 115 10.35 16.37 2.73
C LYS A 115 11.18 17.06 1.65
N GLU A 116 12.29 17.66 2.04
CA GLU A 116 13.24 18.22 1.07
C GLU A 116 14.05 17.08 0.42
N VAL A 117 14.06 17.06 -0.91
CA VAL A 117 14.70 16.03 -1.74
C VAL A 117 15.35 16.65 -2.97
N ILE A 118 16.12 15.84 -3.68
CA ILE A 118 16.68 16.16 -4.99
C ILE A 118 15.89 15.39 -6.04
N PHE A 119 15.30 16.11 -6.98
CA PHE A 119 14.61 15.52 -8.14
C PHE A 119 15.51 15.62 -9.37
N VAL A 120 15.67 14.51 -10.09
CA VAL A 120 16.41 14.47 -11.36
C VAL A 120 15.42 14.18 -12.48
N ASP A 121 15.30 15.11 -13.43
CA ASP A 121 14.46 14.92 -14.60
C ASP A 121 15.07 13.85 -15.52
N GLU A 122 14.34 12.76 -15.72
CA GLU A 122 14.78 11.60 -16.48
C GLU A 122 15.06 11.92 -17.97
N ASN A 123 14.45 12.97 -18.52
CA ASN A 123 14.57 13.31 -19.95
C ASN A 123 15.87 14.05 -20.28
N ASN A 124 16.35 14.89 -19.36
CA ASN A 124 17.48 15.80 -19.59
C ASN A 124 18.59 15.66 -18.53
N GLY A 125 18.37 14.89 -17.46
CA GLY A 125 19.31 14.68 -16.36
C GLY A 125 19.46 15.90 -15.45
N GLN A 126 18.59 16.90 -15.54
CA GLN A 126 18.68 18.11 -14.73
C GLN A 126 18.24 17.85 -13.29
N ALA A 127 19.11 18.19 -12.34
CA ALA A 127 18.84 18.05 -10.92
C ALA A 127 18.25 19.35 -10.34
N ASN A 128 17.21 19.23 -9.52
CA ASN A 128 16.50 20.34 -8.88
C ASN A 128 16.31 20.06 -7.38
N ASN A 129 16.49 21.09 -6.53
CA ASN A 129 16.00 21.01 -5.15
C ASN A 129 14.47 21.00 -5.22
N ALA A 130 13.86 20.06 -4.51
CA ALA A 130 12.42 19.85 -4.55
C ALA A 130 11.87 19.58 -3.15
N TYR A 131 10.59 19.89 -2.99
CA TYR A 131 9.80 19.35 -1.89
C TYR A 131 8.96 18.20 -2.40
N GLN A 132 9.16 17.03 -1.82
CA GLN A 132 8.24 15.90 -1.91
C GLN A 132 7.12 16.14 -0.91
N VAL A 133 5.88 16.22 -1.40
CA VAL A 133 4.69 16.34 -0.56
C VAL A 133 3.85 15.09 -0.72
N THR A 134 3.67 14.36 0.38
CA THR A 134 2.87 13.13 0.41
C THR A 134 1.66 13.36 1.30
N PHE A 135 0.47 13.06 0.81
CA PHE A 135 -0.77 13.24 1.58
C PHE A 135 -1.83 12.23 1.15
N ALA A 136 -2.82 12.06 2.01
CA ALA A 136 -4.07 11.39 1.67
C ALA A 136 -5.21 12.22 2.24
N ALA A 137 -6.20 12.55 1.41
CA ALA A 137 -7.34 13.37 1.78
C ALA A 137 -8.62 12.86 1.13
N ALA A 138 -9.72 13.37 1.65
CA ALA A 138 -11.03 12.97 1.21
C ALA A 138 -11.94 14.17 0.97
N THR A 139 -11.91 14.63 -0.28
CA THR A 139 -12.51 15.91 -0.67
C THR A 139 -12.85 15.93 -2.15
N PRO A 140 -14.11 16.14 -2.53
CA PRO A 140 -15.21 15.15 -2.51
C PRO A 140 -14.86 13.76 -3.08
N LYS A 141 -13.59 13.44 -3.32
CA LYS A 141 -13.07 12.18 -3.81
C LYS A 141 -11.82 11.85 -2.98
N TYR A 142 -11.53 10.57 -2.83
CA TYR A 142 -10.32 10.09 -2.18
C TYR A 142 -9.18 10.45 -3.09
N VAL A 143 -8.27 11.22 -2.54
CA VAL A 143 -7.07 11.64 -3.21
C VAL A 143 -5.89 11.22 -2.36
N SER A 144 -4.94 10.53 -2.97
CA SER A 144 -3.72 10.13 -2.29
C SER A 144 -2.57 10.07 -3.26
N GLY A 145 -1.38 10.37 -2.76
CA GLY A 145 -0.16 10.19 -3.51
C GLY A 145 0.87 11.24 -3.16
N THR A 146 1.78 11.41 -4.09
CA THR A 146 2.95 12.27 -3.92
C THR A 146 3.02 13.24 -5.10
N TYR A 147 3.38 14.49 -4.81
CA TYR A 147 3.84 15.41 -5.84
C TYR A 147 5.17 16.05 -5.44
N LEU A 148 5.90 16.52 -6.44
CA LEU A 148 7.19 17.18 -6.31
C LEU A 148 7.09 18.59 -6.88
N VAL A 149 7.37 19.59 -6.05
CA VAL A 149 7.50 20.99 -6.48
C VAL A 149 8.96 21.43 -6.40
N ASN A 150 9.37 22.29 -7.32
CA ASN A 150 10.68 22.91 -7.29
C ASN A 150 10.79 23.85 -6.09
N ALA A 151 11.80 23.64 -5.23
CA ALA A 151 11.96 24.37 -3.99
C ALA A 151 12.46 25.82 -4.17
N GLN A 152 12.77 26.25 -5.39
CA GLN A 152 13.17 27.64 -5.71
C GLN A 152 12.00 28.49 -6.18
N ASN A 153 11.11 27.95 -7.02
CA ASN A 153 10.08 28.73 -7.70
C ASN A 153 8.65 28.16 -7.55
N GLY A 154 8.49 26.95 -6.99
CA GLY A 154 7.19 26.31 -6.80
C GLY A 154 6.64 25.60 -8.03
N ASP A 155 7.39 25.52 -9.13
CA ASP A 155 6.93 24.84 -10.34
C ASP A 155 6.73 23.35 -10.09
N MET A 156 5.68 22.78 -10.68
CA MET A 156 5.41 21.36 -10.58
C MET A 156 6.43 20.56 -11.39
N LEU A 157 7.20 19.72 -10.70
CA LEU A 157 8.20 18.85 -11.31
C LEU A 157 7.60 17.48 -11.67
N LYS A 158 6.80 16.92 -10.76
CA LYS A 158 6.11 15.64 -10.97
C LYS A 158 4.85 15.58 -10.13
N ASN A 159 3.80 14.98 -10.67
CA ASN A 159 2.53 14.80 -9.99
C ASN A 159 2.07 13.35 -10.15
N MET A 160 2.04 12.62 -9.03
CA MET A 160 1.59 11.23 -8.93
C MET A 160 0.46 11.14 -7.91
N VAL A 161 -0.36 12.20 -7.84
CA VAL A 161 -1.56 12.22 -7.03
C VAL A 161 -2.66 11.50 -7.79
N GLN A 162 -3.18 10.43 -7.20
CA GLN A 162 -4.31 9.70 -7.75
C GLN A 162 -5.61 10.16 -7.11
N GLU A 163 -6.59 10.44 -7.97
CA GLU A 163 -7.96 10.70 -7.58
C GLU A 163 -8.78 9.45 -7.87
N SER A 164 -9.28 8.83 -6.82
CA SER A 164 -10.32 7.81 -6.96
C SER A 164 -11.67 8.53 -7.09
N ASN A 165 -12.64 7.93 -7.76
CA ASN A 165 -13.99 8.50 -7.80
C ASN A 165 -14.74 8.39 -6.46
N LEU A 166 -14.15 7.79 -5.43
CA LEU A 166 -14.80 7.42 -4.18
C LEU A 166 -14.45 8.39 -3.08
N LYS A 167 -15.42 8.93 -2.35
CA LYS A 167 -15.18 9.78 -1.18
C LYS A 167 -14.61 8.93 -0.04
N ALA A 168 -13.70 9.48 0.75
CA ALA A 168 -13.17 8.83 1.94
C ALA A 168 -13.48 9.65 3.23
N SER A 169 -13.39 9.04 4.40
CA SER A 169 -13.86 9.59 5.67
C SER A 169 -13.06 8.98 6.79
N GLU A 170 -12.77 9.80 7.79
CA GLU A 170 -11.88 9.49 8.91
C GLU A 170 -12.37 8.34 9.81
N ASN A 171 -13.67 8.02 9.79
CA ASN A 171 -14.28 6.99 10.65
C ASN A 171 -13.86 5.55 10.29
N LEU A 172 -13.46 5.32 9.03
CA LEU A 172 -12.92 4.05 8.55
C LEU A 172 -11.66 3.60 9.30
N VAL A 173 -10.83 4.56 9.75
CA VAL A 173 -9.52 4.30 10.36
C VAL A 173 -9.67 3.85 11.83
N GLY A 174 -10.73 4.28 12.52
CA GLY A 174 -10.98 3.96 13.93
C GLY A 174 -11.40 2.50 14.17
N ALA A 175 -12.28 1.96 13.32
CA ALA A 175 -12.82 0.60 13.45
C ALA A 175 -11.76 -0.51 13.32
N LEU A 176 -10.61 -0.19 12.70
CA LEU A 176 -9.54 -1.15 12.42
C LEU A 176 -8.45 -1.20 13.51
N LYS A 177 -8.32 -0.14 14.33
CA LYS A 177 -7.33 -0.05 15.42
C LYS A 177 -7.66 -0.95 16.61
N GLU A 178 -8.94 -1.26 16.83
CA GLU A 178 -9.33 -2.20 17.88
C GLU A 178 -9.13 -3.65 17.43
N SER A 179 -7.94 -4.19 17.69
CA SER A 179 -7.74 -5.63 17.80
C SER A 179 -8.25 -6.10 19.17
N LYS A 180 -9.57 -6.13 19.36
CA LYS A 180 -10.13 -6.83 20.51
C LYS A 180 -9.86 -8.33 20.31
N LYS A 181 -8.73 -8.81 20.83
CA LYS A 181 -8.55 -10.20 21.24
C LYS A 181 -9.57 -10.48 22.35
N SER A 182 -10.84 -10.60 21.97
CA SER A 182 -11.83 -11.22 22.83
C SER A 182 -11.54 -12.73 22.81
N ASN A 183 -11.83 -13.40 23.93
CA ASN A 183 -11.64 -14.85 24.13
C ASN A 183 -12.59 -15.64 23.20
N LEU A 184 -12.38 -15.54 21.90
CA LEU A 184 -13.18 -16.20 20.89
C LEU A 184 -12.58 -17.57 20.62
N THR A 185 -13.45 -18.58 20.60
CA THR A 185 -13.05 -19.93 20.21
C THR A 185 -13.07 -20.01 18.69
N SER A 186 -11.91 -20.26 18.08
CA SER A 186 -11.80 -20.53 16.65
C SER A 186 -12.45 -21.86 16.31
N LEU A 187 -13.26 -21.87 15.26
CA LEU A 187 -14.00 -23.01 14.74
C LEU A 187 -13.92 -23.05 13.21
N THR A 188 -14.43 -24.11 12.60
CA THR A 188 -14.60 -24.19 11.14
C THR A 188 -16.07 -23.96 10.79
N GLY A 189 -16.29 -23.01 9.89
CA GLY A 189 -17.60 -22.72 9.31
C GLY A 189 -17.71 -23.25 7.88
N THR A 190 -18.95 -23.25 7.38
CA THR A 190 -19.27 -23.61 5.99
C THR A 190 -20.22 -22.60 5.38
N GLY A 191 -20.25 -22.51 4.06
CA GLY A 191 -21.24 -21.72 3.32
C GLY A 191 -21.10 -21.95 1.82
N LYS A 192 -22.13 -21.62 1.04
CA LYS A 192 -22.01 -21.57 -0.42
C LYS A 192 -21.46 -20.20 -0.81
N ASP A 193 -20.43 -20.17 -1.64
CA ASP A 193 -19.94 -18.93 -2.24
C ASP A 193 -20.87 -18.44 -3.36
N ASP A 194 -20.53 -17.31 -3.97
CA ASP A 194 -21.33 -16.69 -5.04
C ASP A 194 -21.37 -17.50 -6.36
N LEU A 195 -20.52 -18.52 -6.49
CA LEU A 195 -20.56 -19.49 -7.57
C LEU A 195 -21.41 -20.72 -7.20
N GLY A 196 -22.02 -20.73 -6.01
CA GLY A 196 -22.79 -21.84 -5.48
C GLY A 196 -21.94 -23.00 -4.93
N ILE A 197 -20.61 -22.83 -4.85
CA ILE A 197 -19.67 -23.85 -4.39
C ILE A 197 -19.60 -23.82 -2.88
N SER A 198 -19.70 -24.99 -2.24
CA SER A 198 -19.55 -25.08 -0.78
C SER A 198 -18.09 -24.88 -0.36
N ARG A 199 -17.85 -23.92 0.53
CA ARG A 199 -16.55 -23.56 1.08
C ARG A 199 -16.48 -23.87 2.56
N THR A 200 -15.25 -24.11 3.04
CA THR A 200 -14.90 -24.21 4.45
C THR A 200 -13.88 -23.12 4.77
N PHE A 201 -14.03 -22.50 5.94
CA PHE A 201 -13.20 -21.37 6.39
C PHE A 201 -13.20 -21.27 7.92
N GLY A 202 -12.23 -20.54 8.47
CA GLY A 202 -12.18 -20.26 9.91
C GLY A 202 -13.30 -19.30 10.32
N ILE A 203 -13.89 -19.53 11.48
CA ILE A 203 -14.89 -18.64 12.09
C ILE A 203 -14.63 -18.54 13.59
N SER A 204 -15.32 -17.63 14.25
CA SER A 204 -15.17 -17.43 15.70
C SER A 204 -16.52 -17.47 16.39
N LYS A 205 -16.61 -18.17 17.53
CA LYS A 205 -17.81 -18.14 18.39
C LYS A 205 -17.75 -16.96 19.37
N GLN A 206 -18.76 -16.11 19.33
CA GLN A 206 -18.93 -14.95 20.20
C GLN A 206 -19.53 -15.33 21.57
N SER A 207 -19.31 -14.48 22.57
CA SER A 207 -19.83 -14.67 23.94
C SER A 207 -21.36 -14.73 24.01
N ASN A 208 -22.05 -14.10 23.07
CA ASN A 208 -23.51 -14.14 22.91
C ASN A 208 -24.02 -15.45 22.26
N GLY A 209 -23.13 -16.41 21.96
CA GLY A 209 -23.46 -17.69 21.35
C GLY A 209 -23.54 -17.70 19.81
N LYS A 210 -23.47 -16.54 19.16
CA LYS A 210 -23.42 -16.43 17.69
C LYS A 210 -22.03 -16.79 17.14
N TYR A 211 -21.98 -17.07 15.85
CA TYR A 211 -20.75 -17.31 15.09
C TYR A 211 -20.49 -16.11 14.19
N ALA A 212 -19.23 -15.68 14.08
CA ALA A 212 -18.82 -14.57 13.23
C ALA A 212 -17.87 -15.05 12.13
N LEU A 213 -17.93 -14.41 10.95
CA LEU A 213 -16.90 -14.51 9.91
C LEU A 213 -15.64 -13.78 10.37
N ALA A 214 -14.95 -14.39 11.33
CA ALA A 214 -13.71 -13.91 11.91
C ALA A 214 -12.76 -15.08 12.15
N ASP A 215 -11.63 -15.09 11.45
CA ASP A 215 -10.59 -16.12 11.56
C ASP A 215 -9.33 -15.56 12.20
N TYR A 216 -9.19 -15.76 13.52
CA TYR A 216 -7.99 -15.37 14.29
C TYR A 216 -6.87 -16.41 14.28
N THR A 217 -7.00 -17.48 13.50
CA THR A 217 -5.86 -18.40 13.27
C THR A 217 -4.83 -17.80 12.31
N LYS A 218 -5.16 -16.67 11.67
CA LYS A 218 -4.36 -15.96 10.67
C LYS A 218 -4.03 -14.54 11.13
N GLY A 219 -2.79 -14.32 11.56
CA GLY A 219 -2.32 -13.01 12.02
C GLY A 219 -3.14 -12.45 13.18
N GLN A 220 -3.53 -11.19 13.07
CA GLN A 220 -4.43 -10.50 13.99
C GLN A 220 -5.92 -10.69 13.64
N GLY A 221 -6.22 -11.46 12.59
CA GLY A 221 -7.57 -11.79 12.17
C GLY A 221 -7.83 -11.54 10.69
N ILE A 222 -8.72 -12.34 10.11
CA ILE A 222 -9.46 -12.00 8.90
C ILE A 222 -10.91 -11.84 9.31
N GLU A 223 -11.50 -10.66 9.09
CA GLU A 223 -12.88 -10.36 9.47
C GLU A 223 -13.68 -9.92 8.25
N THR A 224 -14.94 -10.34 8.15
CA THR A 224 -15.83 -9.95 7.04
C THR A 224 -17.07 -9.24 7.56
N TYR A 225 -17.31 -8.05 7.02
CA TYR A 225 -18.38 -7.15 7.42
C TYR A 225 -19.35 -6.92 6.26
N ASP A 226 -20.59 -6.63 6.64
CA ASP A 226 -21.70 -6.33 5.75
C ASP A 226 -22.10 -4.86 5.96
N VAL A 227 -22.03 -4.06 4.88
CA VAL A 227 -22.50 -2.68 4.86
C VAL A 227 -23.94 -2.54 4.37
N ASN A 228 -24.60 -3.62 3.97
CA ASN A 228 -26.02 -3.69 3.59
C ASN A 228 -26.41 -2.59 2.58
N TYR A 229 -25.59 -2.44 1.53
CA TYR A 229 -25.78 -1.48 0.45
C TYR A 229 -25.84 -0.02 0.91
N ARG A 230 -25.15 0.32 1.99
CA ARG A 230 -24.95 1.71 2.41
C ARG A 230 -24.02 2.38 1.41
N ASP A 231 -24.49 3.51 0.88
CA ASP A 231 -23.82 4.24 -0.19
C ASP A 231 -22.48 4.78 0.31
N ILE A 232 -21.38 4.30 -0.29
CA ILE A 232 -20.02 4.69 0.13
C ILE A 232 -19.79 6.20 -0.01
N THR A 233 -20.49 6.87 -0.93
CA THR A 233 -20.31 8.31 -1.18
C THR A 233 -21.10 9.20 -0.22
N LYS A 234 -22.03 8.62 0.56
CA LYS A 234 -22.96 9.37 1.44
C LYS A 234 -22.96 8.89 2.88
N GLU A 235 -22.73 7.60 3.11
CA GLU A 235 -22.85 6.91 4.40
C GLU A 235 -21.53 6.26 4.81
N GLU A 236 -20.42 6.87 4.41
CA GLU A 236 -19.10 6.28 4.55
C GLU A 236 -18.69 6.00 6.01
N SER A 237 -19.16 6.81 6.96
CA SER A 237 -18.95 6.59 8.38
C SER A 237 -19.51 5.27 8.91
N TYR A 238 -20.39 4.62 8.14
CA TYR A 238 -20.91 3.30 8.45
C TYR A 238 -19.92 2.17 8.15
N TYR A 239 -18.93 2.39 7.26
CA TYR A 239 -17.95 1.37 6.90
C TYR A 239 -16.97 1.13 8.08
N PRO A 240 -16.60 -0.15 8.37
CA PRO A 240 -16.79 -1.35 7.55
C PRO A 240 -18.17 -2.01 7.65
N GLY A 241 -19.10 -1.46 8.43
CA GLY A 241 -20.45 -2.01 8.62
C GLY A 241 -20.52 -2.94 9.82
N THR A 242 -21.36 -3.97 9.72
CA THR A 242 -21.58 -4.93 10.81
C THR A 242 -20.84 -6.22 10.55
N LEU A 243 -20.15 -6.75 11.56
CA LEU A 243 -19.46 -8.04 11.44
C LEU A 243 -20.49 -9.11 11.07
N ALA A 244 -20.24 -9.84 9.98
CA ALA A 244 -21.16 -10.85 9.50
C ALA A 244 -21.26 -11.99 10.52
N THR A 245 -22.48 -12.25 11.01
CA THR A 245 -22.75 -13.27 12.04
C THR A 245 -23.86 -14.23 11.64
N SER A 246 -23.84 -15.42 12.22
CA SER A 246 -24.84 -16.47 12.04
C SER A 246 -25.18 -17.10 13.41
N THR A 247 -26.39 -17.64 13.54
CA THR A 247 -26.78 -18.46 14.69
C THR A 247 -26.30 -19.91 14.57
N SER A 248 -25.73 -20.28 13.42
CA SER A 248 -25.15 -21.60 13.15
C SER A 248 -23.72 -21.48 12.60
N THR A 249 -23.00 -22.60 12.49
CA THR A 249 -21.69 -22.65 11.82
C THR A 249 -21.80 -22.57 10.29
N THR A 250 -23.02 -22.51 9.75
CA THR A 250 -23.28 -22.33 8.32
C THR A 250 -23.70 -20.88 8.04
N PHE A 251 -23.04 -20.27 7.06
CA PHE A 251 -23.32 -18.91 6.58
C PHE A 251 -24.03 -18.97 5.22
N ASN A 252 -25.08 -18.17 5.10
CA ASN A 252 -26.02 -18.23 3.97
C ASN A 252 -25.88 -17.05 3.00
N ASP A 253 -25.16 -15.98 3.37
CA ASP A 253 -24.85 -14.92 2.42
C ASP A 253 -23.65 -15.36 1.56
N PRO A 254 -23.86 -15.62 0.26
CA PRO A 254 -22.79 -16.05 -0.62
C PRO A 254 -21.71 -14.98 -0.84
N LYS A 255 -22.06 -13.69 -0.71
CA LYS A 255 -21.10 -12.59 -0.92
C LYS A 255 -20.12 -12.52 0.24
N ALA A 256 -20.61 -12.52 1.49
CA ALA A 256 -19.75 -12.61 2.66
C ALA A 256 -18.94 -13.92 2.70
N VAL A 257 -19.54 -15.06 2.32
CA VAL A 257 -18.80 -16.34 2.22
C VAL A 257 -17.66 -16.24 1.23
N SER A 258 -17.91 -15.73 0.02
CA SER A 258 -16.88 -15.53 -1.00
C SER A 258 -15.76 -14.62 -0.48
N ALA A 259 -16.09 -13.44 0.03
CA ALA A 259 -15.09 -12.47 0.49
C ALA A 259 -14.20 -13.05 1.59
N HIS A 260 -14.82 -13.69 2.59
CA HIS A 260 -14.10 -14.29 3.70
C HIS A 260 -13.18 -15.43 3.23
N TYR A 261 -13.72 -16.34 2.43
CA TYR A 261 -12.95 -17.45 1.89
C TYR A 261 -11.80 -16.96 0.99
N LEU A 262 -12.04 -16.00 0.10
CA LEU A 262 -11.00 -15.45 -0.78
C LEU A 262 -9.89 -14.76 0.02
N ALA A 263 -10.23 -13.94 1.02
CA ALA A 263 -9.23 -13.33 1.90
C ALA A 263 -8.36 -14.37 2.62
N THR A 264 -8.95 -15.49 3.08
CA THR A 264 -8.16 -16.60 3.66
C THR A 264 -7.20 -17.23 2.67
N LYS A 265 -7.61 -17.40 1.40
CA LYS A 265 -6.76 -17.98 0.34
C LYS A 265 -5.65 -17.07 -0.09
N VAL A 266 -5.91 -15.77 -0.19
CA VAL A 266 -4.87 -14.78 -0.51
C VAL A 266 -3.87 -14.68 0.63
N PHE A 267 -4.33 -14.67 1.88
CA PHE A 267 -3.44 -14.71 3.04
C PHE A 267 -2.52 -15.95 3.02
N ASP A 268 -3.10 -17.14 2.79
CA ASP A 268 -2.35 -18.39 2.72
C ASP A 268 -1.38 -18.41 1.53
N PHE A 269 -1.79 -17.88 0.37
CA PHE A 269 -0.89 -17.72 -0.77
C PHE A 269 0.36 -16.92 -0.40
N TYR A 270 0.20 -15.77 0.26
CA TYR A 270 1.34 -14.94 0.69
C TYR A 270 2.19 -15.63 1.76
N LYS A 271 1.56 -16.32 2.71
CA LYS A 271 2.26 -17.05 3.77
C LYS A 271 3.01 -18.26 3.23
N ASP A 272 2.44 -19.03 2.32
CA ASP A 272 3.02 -20.30 1.88
C ASP A 272 4.12 -20.08 0.84
N ASN A 273 3.89 -19.19 -0.12
CA ASN A 273 4.83 -18.92 -1.22
C ASN A 273 5.92 -17.95 -0.82
N TYR A 274 5.59 -16.95 0.01
CA TYR A 274 6.52 -15.88 0.37
C TYR A 274 6.85 -15.86 1.87
N LYS A 275 6.31 -16.75 2.70
CA LYS A 275 6.55 -16.69 4.17
C LYS A 275 6.14 -15.33 4.76
N ARG A 276 5.25 -14.61 4.09
CA ARG A 276 4.77 -13.29 4.48
C ARG A 276 3.57 -13.44 5.41
N ASN A 277 3.63 -12.82 6.59
CA ASN A 277 2.51 -12.84 7.53
C ASN A 277 1.58 -11.64 7.30
N SER A 278 0.46 -11.83 6.60
CA SER A 278 -0.44 -10.77 6.14
C SER A 278 0.19 -9.78 5.15
N PHE A 279 -0.54 -8.72 4.78
CA PHE A 279 -0.08 -7.74 3.82
C PHE A 279 1.09 -6.91 4.34
N ASP A 280 1.25 -6.69 5.65
CA ASP A 280 2.30 -5.87 6.27
C ASP A 280 3.52 -6.67 6.78
N ASN A 281 3.50 -7.99 6.59
CA ASN A 281 4.46 -8.94 7.14
C ASN A 281 4.53 -9.02 8.68
N LYS A 282 3.61 -8.38 9.40
CA LYS A 282 3.52 -8.45 10.88
C LYS A 282 2.19 -9.02 11.34
N GLY A 283 1.42 -9.60 10.42
CA GLY A 283 0.16 -10.25 10.69
C GLY A 283 -0.98 -9.26 10.88
N GLN A 284 -0.93 -8.06 10.29
CA GLN A 284 -2.02 -7.09 10.43
C GLN A 284 -3.37 -7.68 10.00
N LYS A 285 -4.43 -7.23 10.68
CA LYS A 285 -5.80 -7.66 10.45
C LYS A 285 -6.24 -7.30 9.03
N VAL A 286 -6.91 -8.24 8.36
CA VAL A 286 -7.51 -8.06 7.03
C VAL A 286 -9.01 -7.94 7.21
N VAL A 287 -9.60 -6.86 6.72
CA VAL A 287 -11.05 -6.65 6.73
C VAL A 287 -11.58 -6.77 5.33
N SER A 288 -12.59 -7.60 5.13
CA SER A 288 -13.37 -7.63 3.89
C SER A 288 -14.73 -7.01 4.14
N VAL A 289 -15.22 -6.20 3.20
CA VAL A 289 -16.53 -5.57 3.25
C VAL A 289 -17.32 -5.99 2.01
N VAL A 290 -18.56 -6.45 2.21
CA VAL A 290 -19.45 -6.90 1.14
C VAL A 290 -20.73 -6.07 1.08
N HIS A 291 -21.47 -6.22 -0.03
CA HIS A 291 -22.67 -5.44 -0.31
C HIS A 291 -22.38 -3.93 -0.35
N ALA A 292 -21.19 -3.53 -0.77
CA ALA A 292 -20.86 -2.13 -0.98
C ALA A 292 -21.52 -1.61 -2.26
N TRP A 293 -21.76 -0.31 -2.30
CA TRP A 293 -22.43 0.35 -3.41
C TRP A 293 -21.99 1.81 -3.51
N ASP A 294 -21.77 2.25 -4.74
CA ASP A 294 -21.56 3.65 -5.11
C ASP A 294 -22.73 4.11 -5.99
N SER A 295 -23.54 5.04 -5.47
CA SER A 295 -24.68 5.59 -6.23
C SER A 295 -24.29 6.57 -7.32
N GLU A 296 -23.06 7.09 -7.32
CA GLU A 296 -22.53 7.94 -8.39
C GLU A 296 -22.13 7.10 -9.62
N ASP A 297 -21.88 5.79 -9.45
CA ASP A 297 -21.52 4.85 -10.51
C ASP A 297 -22.73 4.05 -11.05
N THR A 298 -23.60 3.56 -10.16
CA THR A 298 -24.81 2.82 -10.57
C THR A 298 -26.00 3.10 -9.66
N ASN A 299 -27.21 3.09 -10.22
CA ASN A 299 -28.45 3.20 -9.43
C ASN A 299 -28.93 1.87 -8.83
N ASP A 300 -28.35 0.74 -9.23
CA ASP A 300 -28.68 -0.59 -8.70
C ASP A 300 -27.58 -1.05 -7.73
N PRO A 301 -27.84 -1.07 -6.41
CA PRO A 301 -26.85 -1.46 -5.42
C PRO A 301 -26.28 -2.86 -5.60
N LYS A 302 -27.04 -3.77 -6.21
CA LYS A 302 -26.61 -5.16 -6.43
C LYS A 302 -25.74 -5.33 -7.67
N ASN A 303 -25.60 -4.28 -8.48
CA ASN A 303 -24.88 -4.30 -9.74
C ASN A 303 -23.69 -3.33 -9.75
N TRP A 304 -23.18 -2.93 -8.59
CA TRP A 304 -21.93 -2.17 -8.52
C TRP A 304 -20.74 -3.09 -8.82
N GLN A 305 -20.14 -2.96 -9.99
CA GLN A 305 -19.11 -3.88 -10.51
C GLN A 305 -17.70 -3.40 -10.20
N ASN A 306 -17.44 -3.08 -8.93
CA ASN A 306 -16.14 -2.56 -8.52
C ASN A 306 -15.66 -3.20 -7.21
N ALA A 307 -14.34 -3.18 -7.02
CA ALA A 307 -13.67 -3.52 -5.79
C ALA A 307 -12.62 -2.46 -5.50
N LEU A 308 -12.26 -2.31 -4.23
CA LEU A 308 -11.21 -1.36 -3.85
C LEU A 308 -10.49 -1.82 -2.57
N SER A 309 -9.27 -1.34 -2.46
CA SER A 309 -8.43 -1.43 -1.27
C SER A 309 -8.42 -0.07 -0.55
N ALA A 310 -9.08 0.01 0.60
CA ALA A 310 -9.16 1.18 1.47
C ALA A 310 -8.25 1.05 2.70
N ASN A 311 -8.03 2.16 3.40
CA ASN A 311 -7.26 2.22 4.65
C ASN A 311 -5.85 1.62 4.54
N ASN A 312 -5.07 2.11 3.59
CA ASN A 312 -3.72 1.59 3.30
C ASN A 312 -3.74 0.07 3.04
N GLY A 313 -4.83 -0.41 2.44
CA GLY A 313 -5.08 -1.79 2.05
C GLY A 313 -5.40 -2.77 3.17
N SER A 314 -5.66 -2.27 4.37
CA SER A 314 -6.19 -3.11 5.46
C SER A 314 -7.66 -3.49 5.29
N MET A 315 -8.39 -2.82 4.39
CA MET A 315 -9.80 -3.07 4.10
C MET A 315 -10.04 -3.30 2.61
N LEU A 316 -10.57 -4.47 2.26
CA LEU A 316 -10.92 -4.86 0.90
C LEU A 316 -12.45 -4.76 0.76
N VAL A 317 -12.94 -3.83 -0.06
CA VAL A 317 -14.36 -3.53 -0.23
C VAL A 317 -14.81 -4.05 -1.58
N TYR A 318 -15.93 -4.78 -1.61
CA TYR A 318 -16.42 -5.41 -2.82
C TYR A 318 -17.89 -5.10 -3.10
N GLY A 319 -18.17 -4.77 -4.36
CA GLY A 319 -19.50 -4.89 -4.93
C GLY A 319 -19.89 -6.33 -5.22
N ASP A 320 -21.20 -6.58 -5.26
CA ASP A 320 -21.76 -7.93 -5.35
C ASP A 320 -21.32 -8.75 -6.57
N PRO A 321 -21.25 -8.21 -7.81
CA PRO A 321 -20.92 -9.03 -8.97
C PRO A 321 -19.46 -9.49 -9.01
N ILE A 322 -18.56 -8.79 -8.31
CA ILE A 322 -17.12 -8.97 -8.40
C ILE A 322 -16.54 -9.85 -7.26
N VAL A 323 -17.26 -9.98 -6.14
CA VAL A 323 -16.86 -10.76 -4.95
C VAL A 323 -17.00 -12.28 -5.15
N LYS A 324 -16.39 -12.78 -6.21
CA LYS A 324 -16.27 -14.20 -6.56
C LYS A 324 -14.95 -14.53 -7.25
N ALA A 325 -14.22 -13.49 -7.65
CA ALA A 325 -13.03 -13.61 -8.47
C ALA A 325 -11.77 -13.61 -7.58
N TYR A 326 -10.96 -14.67 -7.70
CA TYR A 326 -9.72 -14.82 -6.94
C TYR A 326 -8.69 -13.75 -7.28
N ASP A 327 -8.60 -13.40 -8.56
CA ASP A 327 -7.70 -12.37 -9.08
C ASP A 327 -8.03 -10.99 -8.47
N VAL A 328 -9.30 -10.62 -8.36
CA VAL A 328 -9.73 -9.37 -7.73
C VAL A 328 -9.35 -9.34 -6.26
N ALA A 329 -9.63 -10.40 -5.48
CA ALA A 329 -9.22 -10.43 -4.08
C ALA A 329 -7.69 -10.38 -3.92
N GLY A 330 -6.95 -11.05 -4.81
CA GLY A 330 -5.49 -10.99 -4.85
C GLY A 330 -4.95 -9.60 -5.25
N HIS A 331 -5.61 -8.94 -6.20
CA HIS A 331 -5.29 -7.60 -6.68
C HIS A 331 -5.42 -6.57 -5.56
N GLU A 332 -6.59 -6.50 -4.91
CA GLU A 332 -6.83 -5.56 -3.81
C GLU A 332 -5.86 -5.79 -2.64
N PHE A 333 -5.60 -7.05 -2.27
CA PHE A 333 -4.64 -7.36 -1.22
C PHE A 333 -3.19 -6.98 -1.62
N THR A 334 -2.86 -7.06 -2.90
CA THR A 334 -1.50 -6.73 -3.39
C THR A 334 -1.24 -5.23 -3.39
N HIS A 335 -2.28 -4.39 -3.52
CA HIS A 335 -2.15 -2.96 -3.23
C HIS A 335 -1.67 -2.75 -1.78
N ALA A 336 -2.26 -3.44 -0.81
CA ALA A 336 -1.84 -3.39 0.59
C ALA A 336 -0.38 -3.83 0.80
N VAL A 337 0.04 -4.90 0.13
CA VAL A 337 1.44 -5.37 0.17
C VAL A 337 2.37 -4.31 -0.38
N THR A 338 2.02 -3.71 -1.53
CA THR A 338 2.81 -2.66 -2.19
C THR A 338 2.98 -1.45 -1.27
N SER A 339 1.90 -0.95 -0.67
CA SER A 339 1.94 0.16 0.29
C SER A 339 2.79 -0.14 1.52
N SER A 340 2.81 -1.38 2.00
CA SER A 340 3.62 -1.78 3.16
C SER A 340 5.10 -2.06 2.87
N GLU A 341 5.48 -2.17 1.59
CA GLU A 341 6.82 -2.60 1.16
C GLU A 341 7.54 -1.53 0.34
N SER A 342 7.33 -1.56 -0.97
CA SER A 342 7.99 -0.67 -1.91
C SER A 342 7.49 0.75 -1.77
N ASN A 343 6.24 0.91 -1.32
CA ASN A 343 5.45 2.13 -1.37
C ASN A 343 5.58 2.76 -2.77
N LEU A 344 5.40 1.93 -3.81
CA LEU A 344 5.48 2.38 -5.19
C LEU A 344 4.47 3.51 -5.37
N GLU A 345 5.01 4.67 -5.73
CA GLU A 345 4.21 5.80 -6.16
C GLU A 345 3.65 5.49 -7.54
N TYR A 346 2.39 5.85 -7.76
CA TYR A 346 1.49 5.14 -8.67
C TYR A 346 1.04 6.04 -9.81
#